data_AF-W0AC78-F1
#
_entry.id   AF-W0AC78-F1
#
_cell.length_a   1.000
_cell.length_b   1.000
_cell.length_c   1.000
_cell.angle_alpha   90.00
_cell.angle_beta   90.00
_cell.angle_gamma   90.00
#
_symmetry.space_group_name_H-M   'P 1'
#
loop_
_entity.id
_entity.type
_entity.pdbx_description
1 polymer ?
#
loop_
_entity_poly.entity_id
_entity_poly.type
_entity_poly.pdbx_seq_one_letter_code
_entity_poly.pdbx_strand_id
1 'polypeptide(L)'
;MIVAVASTHLVDTVDRTAILDAARVPVAEELGKPPLFAVRQLNREGEWAFLFADMQQRGGQPFDYSGTRKAEAARRGLVSKSYAALLRKTDRGWRVVEAAIGPTDVAWEGWAAKYGAPERLFAFSGDDAGR
;
A
#
# COMPACT_ATOMS: atom_id res chain seq x y z
N MET A 1 -4.59 31.48 -25.42
CA MET A 1 -4.34 30.03 -25.28
C MET A 1 -4.31 29.70 -23.80
N ILE A 2 -5.23 28.87 -23.33
CA ILE A 2 -5.36 28.48 -21.91
C ILE A 2 -4.44 27.30 -21.65
N VAL A 3 -3.60 27.43 -20.63
CA VAL A 3 -2.65 26.40 -20.17
C VAL A 3 -3.45 25.35 -19.38
N ALA A 4 -3.63 24.15 -19.94
CA ALA A 4 -4.29 23.05 -19.24
C ALA A 4 -3.28 22.37 -18.31
N VAL A 5 -3.22 22.80 -17.04
CA VAL A 5 -2.38 22.15 -16.01
C VAL A 5 -3.14 21.08 -15.20
N ALA A 6 -4.41 20.80 -15.55
CA ALA A 6 -5.26 19.88 -14.77
C ALA A 6 -4.94 18.39 -14.98
N SER A 7 -4.18 18.02 -16.03
CA SER A 7 -4.05 16.62 -16.44
C SER A 7 -3.10 15.80 -15.55
N THR A 8 -2.07 16.39 -14.95
CA THR A 8 -1.08 15.64 -14.17
C THR A 8 -1.63 15.18 -12.80
N HIS A 9 -2.44 16.02 -12.15
CA HIS A 9 -3.01 15.68 -10.84
C HIS A 9 -4.16 14.68 -10.94
N LEU A 10 -4.98 14.76 -12.00
CA LEU A 10 -6.05 13.81 -12.26
C LEU A 10 -5.49 12.40 -12.53
N VAL A 11 -4.47 12.29 -13.38
CA VAL A 11 -3.83 11.01 -13.68
C VAL A 11 -3.19 10.41 -12.42
N ASP A 12 -2.57 11.23 -11.56
CA ASP A 12 -2.03 10.77 -10.27
C ASP A 12 -3.13 10.23 -9.35
N THR A 13 -4.27 10.92 -9.24
CA THR A 13 -5.42 10.45 -8.44
C THR A 13 -6.06 9.18 -9.00
N VAL A 14 -6.06 8.98 -10.32
CA VAL A 14 -6.56 7.75 -10.96
C VAL A 14 -5.61 6.60 -10.71
N ASP A 15 -4.29 6.80 -10.90
CA ASP A 15 -3.28 5.79 -10.57
C ASP A 15 -3.33 5.43 -9.08
N ARG A 16 -3.46 6.41 -8.18
CA ARG A 16 -3.63 6.20 -6.73
C ARG A 16 -4.88 5.37 -6.43
N THR A 17 -6.01 5.72 -7.03
CA THR A 17 -7.26 4.96 -6.85
C THR A 17 -7.10 3.53 -7.35
N ALA A 18 -6.48 3.32 -8.52
CA ALA A 18 -6.23 2.01 -9.08
C ALA A 18 -5.26 1.18 -8.22
N ILE A 19 -4.22 1.80 -7.67
CA ILE A 19 -3.30 1.17 -6.71
C ILE A 19 -4.06 0.72 -5.46
N LEU A 20 -4.89 1.60 -4.90
CA LEU A 20 -5.69 1.28 -3.71
C LEU A 20 -6.70 0.18 -3.99
N ASP A 21 -7.33 0.18 -5.16
CA ASP A 21 -8.29 -0.85 -5.58
C ASP A 21 -7.59 -2.21 -5.74
N ALA A 22 -6.47 -2.25 -6.48
CA ALA A 22 -5.67 -3.46 -6.62
C ALA A 22 -5.16 -3.97 -5.27
N ALA A 23 -4.73 -3.07 -4.38
CA ALA A 23 -4.26 -3.42 -3.05
C ALA A 23 -5.39 -3.86 -2.10
N ARG A 24 -6.66 -3.56 -2.39
CA ARG A 24 -7.82 -4.10 -1.64
C ARG A 24 -8.07 -5.56 -1.94
N VAL A 25 -7.79 -6.02 -3.16
CA VAL A 25 -8.04 -7.41 -3.59
C VAL A 25 -7.45 -8.44 -2.62
N PRO A 26 -6.12 -8.47 -2.36
CA PRO A 26 -5.55 -9.49 -1.48
C PRO A 26 -6.07 -9.40 -0.05
N VAL A 27 -6.41 -8.19 0.42
CA VAL A 27 -6.90 -7.98 1.78
C VAL A 27 -8.36 -8.41 1.92
N ALA A 28 -9.18 -8.13 0.92
CA ALA A 28 -10.56 -8.62 0.86
C ALA A 28 -10.59 -10.15 0.75
N GLU A 29 -9.66 -10.76 0.01
CA GLU A 29 -9.52 -12.22 -0.06
C GLU A 29 -9.03 -12.84 1.25
N GLU A 30 -8.05 -12.23 1.93
CA GLU A 30 -7.55 -12.72 3.22
C GLU A 30 -8.56 -12.54 4.37
N LEU A 31 -9.16 -11.35 4.46
CA LEU A 31 -10.00 -10.95 5.59
C LEU A 31 -11.50 -11.17 5.34
N GLY A 32 -11.92 -11.37 4.10
CA GLY A 32 -13.34 -11.52 3.71
C GLY A 32 -14.18 -10.24 3.86
N LYS A 33 -13.55 -9.11 4.21
CA LYS A 33 -14.21 -7.81 4.42
C LYS A 33 -13.30 -6.70 3.88
N PRO A 34 -13.85 -5.64 3.26
CA PRO A 34 -13.04 -4.51 2.81
C PRO A 34 -12.68 -3.60 3.99
N PRO A 35 -11.41 -3.55 4.46
CA PRO A 35 -11.00 -2.55 5.44
C PRO A 35 -10.94 -1.16 4.79
N LEU A 36 -10.98 -0.13 5.64
CA LEU A 36 -10.57 1.21 5.23
C LEU A 36 -9.04 1.28 5.33
N PHE A 37 -8.40 1.70 4.24
CA PHE A 37 -6.98 1.99 4.24
C PHE A 37 -6.76 3.47 4.50
N ALA A 38 -6.23 3.79 5.67
CA ALA A 38 -5.67 5.09 5.96
C ALA A 38 -4.28 5.16 5.32
N VAL A 39 -4.20 5.67 4.08
CA VAL A 39 -2.94 5.79 3.35
C VAL A 39 -1.99 6.69 4.14
N ARG A 40 -0.92 6.10 4.68
CA ARG A 40 0.13 6.80 5.44
C ARG A 40 1.19 7.31 4.50
N GLN A 41 1.57 6.49 3.52
CA GLN A 41 2.53 6.82 2.50
C GLN A 41 2.17 6.10 1.21
N LEU A 42 2.29 6.82 0.10
CA LEU A 42 2.14 6.26 -1.23
C LEU A 42 3.21 6.90 -2.09
N ASN A 43 4.23 6.12 -2.41
CA ASN A 43 5.30 6.53 -3.30
C ASN A 43 5.15 5.78 -4.61
N ARG A 44 5.42 6.47 -5.72
CA ARG A 44 5.38 5.91 -7.07
C ARG A 44 6.67 6.28 -7.79
N GLU A 45 7.19 5.35 -8.56
CA GLU A 45 8.45 5.48 -9.26
C GLU A 45 8.42 4.69 -10.56
N GLY A 46 8.27 5.41 -11.69
CA GLY A 46 8.14 4.79 -13.00
C GLY A 46 6.99 3.77 -13.04
N GLU A 47 7.34 2.50 -13.11
CA GLU A 47 6.41 1.36 -13.16
C GLU A 47 6.15 0.73 -11.79
N TRP A 48 6.71 1.25 -10.70
CA TRP A 48 6.57 0.67 -9.37
C TRP A 48 5.82 1.63 -8.45
N ALA A 49 5.04 1.08 -7.52
CA ALA A 49 4.35 1.84 -6.48
C ALA A 49 4.42 1.10 -5.15
N PHE A 50 4.82 1.84 -4.11
CA PHE A 50 4.80 1.37 -2.74
C PHE A 50 3.67 2.06 -1.99
N LEU A 51 2.72 1.25 -1.53
CA LEU A 51 1.61 1.69 -0.71
C LEU A 51 1.85 1.23 0.74
N PHE A 52 1.90 2.18 1.66
CA PHE A 52 1.86 1.94 3.08
C PHE A 52 0.64 2.61 3.69
N ALA A 53 -0.24 1.82 4.29
CA ALA A 53 -1.49 2.29 4.85
C ALA A 53 -1.79 1.59 6.17
N ASP A 54 -2.52 2.23 7.07
CA ASP A 54 -3.07 1.56 8.24
C ASP A 54 -4.46 1.00 7.95
N MET A 55 -4.74 -0.22 8.40
CA MET A 55 -6.05 -0.85 8.33
C MET A 55 -6.94 -0.34 9.46
N GLN A 56 -8.03 0.28 9.06
CA GLN A 56 -9.05 0.81 9.96
C GLN A 56 -10.42 0.24 9.59
N GLN A 57 -11.30 0.22 10.57
CA GLN A 57 -12.72 -0.04 10.34
C GLN A 57 -13.48 1.30 10.18
N ARG A 58 -14.73 1.21 9.71
CA ARG A 58 -15.60 2.39 9.63
C ARG A 58 -15.71 3.06 11.00
N GLY A 59 -15.43 4.36 11.04
CA GLY A 59 -15.39 5.13 12.29
C GLY A 59 -13.98 5.40 12.85
N GLY A 60 -12.90 5.08 12.10
CA GLY A 60 -11.53 5.42 12.49
C GLY A 60 -10.94 4.55 13.61
N GLN A 61 -11.69 3.52 14.03
CA GLN A 61 -11.18 2.54 14.97
C GLN A 61 -10.17 1.61 14.27
N PRO A 62 -9.20 1.07 15.01
CA PRO A 62 -8.33 0.02 14.51
C PRO A 62 -9.16 -1.14 13.95
N PHE A 63 -8.72 -1.72 12.83
CA PHE A 63 -9.42 -2.87 12.26
C PHE A 63 -9.44 -4.04 13.26
N ASP A 64 -10.64 -4.56 13.54
CA ASP A 64 -10.79 -5.71 14.41
C ASP A 64 -10.67 -6.99 13.57
N TYR A 65 -9.59 -7.74 13.82
CA TYR A 65 -9.36 -9.01 13.14
C TYR A 65 -10.22 -10.15 13.68
N SER A 66 -11.05 -9.94 14.72
CA SER A 66 -11.88 -11.01 15.29
C SER A 66 -12.81 -11.63 14.24
N GLY A 67 -12.78 -12.96 14.16
CA GLY A 67 -13.56 -13.72 13.18
C GLY A 67 -12.97 -13.78 11.78
N THR A 68 -11.77 -13.22 11.54
CA THR A 68 -11.01 -13.41 10.30
C THR A 68 -9.97 -14.53 10.45
N ARG A 69 -9.40 -15.03 9.35
CA ARG A 69 -8.29 -16.01 9.40
C ARG A 69 -7.08 -15.49 10.19
N LYS A 70 -6.91 -14.17 10.29
CA LYS A 70 -5.86 -13.52 11.10
C LYS A 70 -6.28 -13.14 12.51
N ALA A 71 -7.49 -13.50 12.96
CA ALA A 71 -7.95 -13.27 14.32
C ALA A 71 -6.97 -13.84 15.36
N GLU A 72 -6.50 -15.06 15.13
CA GLU A 72 -5.62 -15.74 16.07
C GLU A 72 -4.21 -15.12 16.08
N ALA A 73 -3.68 -14.78 14.90
CA ALA A 73 -2.40 -14.08 14.79
C ALA A 73 -2.45 -12.70 15.45
N ALA A 74 -3.56 -11.96 15.29
CA ALA A 74 -3.76 -10.65 15.90
C ALA A 74 -3.84 -10.74 17.42
N ARG A 75 -4.55 -11.76 17.95
CA ARG A 75 -4.61 -12.03 19.39
C ARG A 75 -3.26 -12.37 19.99
N ARG A 76 -2.37 -13.00 19.21
CA ARG A 76 -1.00 -13.34 19.62
C ARG A 76 -0.02 -12.17 19.45
N GLY A 77 -0.46 -11.01 18.96
CA GLY A 77 0.42 -9.88 18.63
C GLY A 77 1.36 -10.15 17.45
N LEU A 78 1.08 -11.18 16.66
CA LEU A 78 1.86 -11.60 15.49
C LEU A 78 1.46 -10.86 14.21
N VAL A 79 0.50 -9.95 14.28
CA VAL A 79 0.18 -9.05 13.17
C VAL A 79 -0.05 -7.63 13.66
N SER A 80 0.54 -6.68 12.95
CA SER A 80 0.26 -5.25 13.13
C SER A 80 -1.05 -4.87 12.45
N LYS A 81 -1.47 -3.62 12.66
CA LYS A 81 -2.63 -3.03 11.98
C LYS A 81 -2.24 -2.27 10.72
N SER A 82 -0.95 -2.24 10.40
CA SER A 82 -0.42 -1.62 9.19
C SER A 82 -0.46 -2.58 8.01
N TYR A 83 -0.45 -2.01 6.82
CA TYR A 83 -0.55 -2.70 5.54
C TYR A 83 0.50 -2.11 4.61
N ALA A 84 1.34 -2.98 4.05
CA ALA A 84 2.32 -2.62 3.04
C ALA A 84 2.03 -3.40 1.77
N ALA A 85 2.02 -2.75 0.62
CA ALA A 85 1.85 -3.40 -0.66
C ALA A 85 2.82 -2.82 -1.68
N LEU A 86 3.46 -3.70 -2.43
CA LEU A 86 4.26 -3.38 -3.60
C LEU A 86 3.45 -3.72 -4.84
N LEU A 87 3.27 -2.71 -5.67
CA LEU A 87 2.55 -2.82 -6.92
C LEU A 87 3.48 -2.48 -8.08
N ARG A 88 3.21 -3.14 -9.21
CA ARG A 88 3.86 -2.85 -10.47
C ARG A 88 2.82 -2.49 -11.52
N LYS A 89 3.07 -1.43 -12.26
CA LYS A 89 2.32 -1.00 -13.42
C LYS A 89 2.57 -1.97 -14.57
N THR A 90 1.51 -2.38 -15.21
CA THR A 90 1.49 -3.27 -16.37
C THR A 90 0.59 -2.64 -17.43
N ASP A 91 0.58 -3.17 -18.65
CA ASP A 91 -0.31 -2.71 -19.73
C ASP A 91 -1.80 -2.80 -19.38
N ARG A 92 -2.17 -3.65 -18.41
CA ARG A 92 -3.54 -3.80 -17.90
C ARG A 92 -3.85 -2.97 -16.65
N GLY A 93 -2.89 -2.20 -16.15
CA GLY A 93 -3.02 -1.41 -14.91
C GLY A 93 -2.07 -1.85 -13.80
N TRP A 94 -2.37 -1.48 -12.56
CA TRP A 94 -1.56 -1.82 -11.39
C TRP A 94 -1.85 -3.23 -10.91
N ARG A 95 -0.79 -4.03 -10.74
CA ARG A 95 -0.86 -5.38 -10.18
C ARG A 95 -0.07 -5.41 -8.88
N VAL A 96 -0.68 -5.97 -7.84
CA VAL A 96 0.03 -6.29 -6.60
C VAL A 96 1.05 -7.39 -6.88
N VAL A 97 2.32 -7.08 -6.68
CA VAL A 97 3.43 -8.04 -6.78
C VAL A 97 3.62 -8.73 -5.43
N GLU A 98 3.54 -7.95 -4.35
CA GLU A 98 3.66 -8.45 -2.98
C GLU A 98 2.79 -7.60 -2.06
N ALA A 99 2.14 -8.24 -1.08
CA ALA A 99 1.38 -7.54 -0.06
C ALA A 99 1.63 -8.17 1.31
N ALA A 100 1.88 -7.31 2.30
CA ALA A 100 2.08 -7.67 3.68
C ALA A 100 0.94 -7.09 4.53
N ILE A 101 0.07 -7.99 5.01
CA ILE A 101 -1.08 -7.66 5.84
C ILE A 101 -0.70 -7.85 7.30
N GLY A 102 -0.60 -6.73 8.01
CA GLY A 102 -0.23 -6.68 9.41
C GLY A 102 1.19 -7.15 9.67
N PRO A 103 2.22 -6.62 8.98
CA PRO A 103 3.58 -7.06 9.24
C PRO A 103 4.01 -6.61 10.65
N THR A 104 4.55 -7.53 11.45
CA THR A 104 5.14 -7.20 12.76
C THR A 104 6.46 -6.44 12.64
N ASP A 105 7.10 -6.55 11.48
CA ASP A 105 8.38 -5.94 11.16
C ASP A 105 8.27 -5.16 9.82
N VAL A 106 9.37 -4.57 9.36
CA VAL A 106 9.50 -3.87 8.09
C VAL A 106 9.50 -4.90 6.95
N ALA A 107 8.36 -5.56 6.71
CA ALA A 107 8.31 -6.71 5.80
C ALA A 107 8.70 -6.39 4.35
N TRP A 108 8.72 -5.10 3.98
CA TRP A 108 9.19 -4.61 2.68
C TRP A 108 10.70 -4.39 2.61
N GLU A 109 11.42 -4.55 3.71
CA GLU A 109 12.86 -4.60 3.76
C GLU A 109 13.35 -5.76 2.88
N GLY A 110 14.09 -5.43 1.82
CA GLY A 110 14.53 -6.40 0.82
C GLY A 110 13.57 -6.62 -0.36
N TRP A 111 12.36 -6.05 -0.39
CA TRP A 111 11.51 -6.12 -1.58
C TRP A 111 12.14 -5.44 -2.80
N ALA A 112 12.85 -4.34 -2.58
CA ALA A 112 13.65 -3.68 -3.59
C ALA A 112 14.62 -4.65 -4.28
N ALA A 113 15.44 -5.35 -3.49
CA ALA A 113 16.40 -6.33 -3.99
C ALA A 113 15.72 -7.57 -4.59
N LYS A 114 14.65 -8.07 -3.96
CA LYS A 114 13.91 -9.27 -4.37
C LYS A 114 13.20 -9.10 -5.72
N TYR A 115 12.59 -7.93 -5.93
CA TYR A 115 11.75 -7.66 -7.11
C TYR A 115 12.41 -6.69 -8.12
N GLY A 116 13.54 -6.08 -7.78
CA GLY A 116 14.18 -5.04 -8.57
C GLY A 116 13.43 -3.70 -8.51
N ALA A 117 12.70 -3.44 -7.43
CA ALA A 117 12.01 -2.17 -7.23
C ALA A 117 12.99 -1.09 -6.73
N PRO A 118 12.85 0.17 -7.15
CA PRO A 118 13.75 1.24 -6.74
C PRO A 118 13.62 1.56 -5.24
N GLU A 119 14.73 1.55 -4.51
CA GLU A 119 14.78 1.71 -3.04
C GLU A 119 14.18 3.02 -2.54
N ARG A 120 14.31 4.08 -3.35
CA ARG A 120 13.70 5.40 -3.14
C ARG A 120 12.17 5.37 -3.00
N LEU A 121 11.49 4.32 -3.47
CA LEU A 121 10.06 4.11 -3.16
C LEU A 121 9.79 3.85 -1.69
N PHE A 122 10.72 3.18 -1.02
CA PHE A 122 10.63 2.82 0.39
C PHE A 122 11.25 3.89 1.28
N ALA A 123 11.89 4.91 0.68
CA ALA A 123 12.41 6.04 1.42
C ALA A 123 11.23 6.85 2.00
N PHE A 124 11.18 6.92 3.33
CA PHE A 124 10.30 7.86 4.01
C PHE A 124 10.89 9.26 3.82
N SER A 125 10.14 10.14 3.14
CA SER A 125 10.53 11.52 2.86
C SER A 125 11.15 12.16 4.11
N GLY A 126 12.47 12.30 4.10
CA GLY A 126 13.31 12.63 5.25
C GLY A 126 14.79 12.64 4.86
N ASP A 127 15.18 11.89 3.82
CA ASP A 127 16.49 12.00 3.19
C ASP A 127 16.43 12.91 1.96
N ASP A 128 16.22 14.21 2.21
CA ASP A 128 16.74 15.25 1.32
C ASP A 128 18.21 15.47 1.68
N ALA A 129 19.04 14.46 1.46
CA ALA A 129 20.49 14.67 1.46
C ALA A 129 20.81 15.41 0.17
N GLY A 130 20.84 16.74 0.31
CA GLY A 130 21.09 17.72 -0.73
C GLY A 130 22.18 17.30 -1.72
N ARG A 131 21.89 17.58 -2.98
CA ARG A 131 22.89 17.62 -4.05
C ARG A 131 23.14 19.06 -4.44
#